data_AF-A0A9E1IMS1-F1
#
_entry.id   AF-A0A9E1IMS1-F1
#
_cell.length_a   1.000
_cell.length_b   1.000
_cell.length_c   1.000
_cell.angle_alpha   90.00
_cell.angle_beta   90.00
_cell.angle_gamma   90.00
#
_symmetry.space_group_name_H-M   'P 1'
#
loop_
_entity.id
_entity.type
_entity.pdbx_description
1 polymer ?
#
loop_
_entity_poly.entity_id
_entity_poly.type
_entity_poly.pdbx_seq_one_letter_code
_entity_poly.pdbx_strand_id
1 'polypeptide(L)'
;MVNSRASELPPTALQQQHHQQPGQGKTRPLGISCLEDKIVQEAVREILEAVYEPLFLDCSYGFRPGRSPHDALRGMHPVLKRGEGNGILDADIQGYFDNIPRKELMEFIQTMSITTSSRLTLSDGNTLA
;
A
#
# COMPACT_ATOMS: atom_id res chain seq x y z
N MET A 1 -28.48 2.14 18.86
CA MET A 1 -27.49 2.79 19.76
C MET A 1 -26.13 2.21 19.42
N VAL A 2 -25.46 2.77 18.41
CA VAL A 2 -24.09 2.35 18.06
C VAL A 2 -23.17 3.14 18.98
N ASN A 3 -22.44 2.43 19.83
CA ASN A 3 -21.78 2.98 21.00
C ASN A 3 -20.63 3.91 20.60
N SER A 4 -20.65 5.14 21.12
CA SER A 4 -19.72 6.24 20.88
C SER A 4 -18.34 6.05 21.52
N ARG A 5 -17.85 4.81 21.60
CA ARG A 5 -16.61 4.40 22.31
C ARG A 5 -15.60 3.64 21.45
N ALA A 6 -15.90 3.36 20.19
CA ALA A 6 -14.99 2.62 19.31
C ALA A 6 -13.76 3.44 18.85
N SER A 7 -13.76 4.76 19.01
CA SER A 7 -12.68 5.64 18.55
C SER A 7 -11.47 5.73 19.50
N GLU A 8 -11.52 5.09 20.67
CA GLU A 8 -10.52 5.26 21.73
C GLU A 8 -9.74 3.99 22.09
N LEU A 9 -10.03 2.84 21.47
CA LEU A 9 -9.27 1.62 21.77
C LEU A 9 -7.93 1.67 21.02
N PRO A 10 -6.77 1.67 21.74
CA PRO A 10 -5.49 1.50 21.08
C PRO A 10 -5.49 0.14 20.36
N PRO A 11 -4.85 0.03 19.18
CA PRO A 11 -4.78 -1.24 18.47
C PRO A 11 -4.21 -2.31 19.41
N THR A 12 -4.85 -3.47 19.40
CA THR A 12 -4.49 -4.58 20.29
C THR A 12 -3.02 -4.96 20.07
N ALA A 13 -2.32 -5.32 21.15
CA ALA A 13 -0.91 -5.67 21.08
C ALA A 13 -0.66 -6.75 20.01
N LEU A 14 0.16 -6.42 19.01
CA LEU A 14 0.49 -7.31 17.90
C LEU A 14 1.22 -8.55 18.44
N GLN A 15 0.68 -9.74 18.16
CA GLN A 15 1.34 -10.97 18.55
C GLN A 15 2.48 -11.25 17.56
N GLN A 16 3.73 -11.23 18.04
CA GLN A 16 4.88 -11.45 17.17
C GLN A 16 5.11 -12.94 16.94
N GLN A 17 5.01 -13.37 15.67
CA GLN A 17 5.48 -14.68 15.24
C GLN A 17 6.80 -14.54 14.50
N HIS A 18 7.81 -15.30 14.91
CA HIS A 18 9.09 -15.34 14.21
C HIS A 18 9.01 -16.36 13.08
N HIS A 19 8.98 -15.87 11.83
CA HIS A 19 9.14 -16.72 10.66
C HIS A 19 10.60 -16.70 10.22
N GLN A 20 11.21 -17.87 10.02
CA GLN A 20 12.57 -17.96 9.46
C GLN A 20 12.50 -17.77 7.96
N GLN A 21 13.30 -16.85 7.41
CA GLN A 21 13.42 -16.73 5.96
C GLN A 21 14.19 -17.94 5.41
N PRO A 22 13.70 -18.62 4.36
CA PRO A 22 14.44 -19.71 3.73
C PRO A 22 15.80 -19.20 3.21
N GLY A 23 16.90 -19.83 3.65
CA GLY A 23 18.26 -19.59 3.14
C GLY A 23 19.06 -18.45 3.81
N GLN A 24 18.44 -17.61 4.62
CA GLN A 24 19.11 -16.55 5.38
C GLN A 24 18.57 -16.63 6.80
N GLY A 25 19.39 -17.00 7.79
CA GLY A 25 18.98 -17.25 9.19
C GLY A 25 18.41 -16.05 9.97
N LYS A 26 17.89 -15.03 9.27
CA LYS A 26 17.18 -13.90 9.82
C LYS A 26 15.71 -14.26 10.03
N THR A 27 15.23 -14.02 11.22
CA THR A 27 13.81 -14.12 11.57
C THR A 27 13.10 -12.82 11.20
N ARG A 28 12.00 -12.92 10.45
CA ARG A 28 11.08 -11.79 10.24
C ARG A 28 9.99 -11.86 11.31
N PRO A 29 9.90 -10.88 12.23
CA PRO A 29 8.79 -10.79 13.14
C PRO A 29 7.54 -10.40 12.33
N LEU A 30 6.56 -11.31 12.27
CA LEU A 30 5.23 -11.03 11.74
C LEU A 30 4.37 -10.54 12.90
N GLY A 31 3.90 -9.31 12.82
CA GLY A 31 2.87 -8.80 13.75
C GLY A 31 1.52 -9.35 13.33
N ILE A 32 0.99 -10.32 14.07
CA ILE A 32 -0.36 -10.82 13.85
C ILE A 32 -1.33 -9.89 14.56
N SER A 33 -2.11 -9.18 13.77
CA SER A 33 -3.25 -8.40 14.22
C SER A 33 -4.43 -9.31 14.60
N CYS A 34 -5.25 -8.84 15.54
CA CYS A 34 -6.52 -9.50 15.89
C CYS A 34 -7.47 -9.52 14.67
N LEU A 35 -8.50 -10.36 14.70
CA LEU A 35 -9.42 -10.50 13.55
C LEU A 35 -10.12 -9.17 13.23
N GLU A 36 -10.52 -8.45 14.26
CA GLU A 36 -11.15 -7.13 14.18
C GLU A 36 -10.21 -6.13 13.50
N ASP A 37 -8.94 -6.13 13.89
CA ASP A 37 -7.92 -5.27 13.31
C ASP A 37 -7.68 -5.62 11.83
N LYS A 38 -7.73 -6.91 11.46
CA LYS A 38 -7.63 -7.33 10.05
C LYS A 38 -8.80 -6.82 9.22
N ILE A 39 -10.02 -6.88 9.75
CA ILE A 39 -11.22 -6.39 9.05
C ILE A 39 -11.10 -4.88 8.81
N VAL A 40 -10.68 -4.12 9.83
CA VAL A 40 -10.46 -2.67 9.69
C VAL A 40 -9.33 -2.38 8.71
N GLN A 41 -8.23 -3.15 8.75
CA GLN A 41 -7.12 -3.00 7.81
C GLN A 41 -7.54 -3.27 6.36
N GLU A 42 -8.33 -4.32 6.10
CA GLU A 42 -8.84 -4.60 4.75
C GLU A 42 -9.82 -3.51 4.27
N ALA A 43 -10.71 -3.02 5.14
CA ALA A 43 -11.62 -1.93 4.78
C ALA A 43 -10.86 -0.64 4.43
N VAL A 44 -9.82 -0.30 5.22
CA VAL A 44 -8.94 0.85 4.92
C VAL A 44 -8.18 0.62 3.62
N ARG A 45 -7.69 -0.60 3.38
CA ARG A 45 -7.00 -0.97 2.15
C ARG A 45 -7.87 -0.75 0.91
N GLU A 46 -9.12 -1.21 0.91
CA GLU A 46 -10.04 -1.03 -0.23
C GLU A 46 -10.23 0.46 -0.59
N ILE A 47 -10.40 1.32 0.42
CA ILE A 47 -10.55 2.76 0.22
C ILE A 47 -9.26 3.37 -0.37
N LEU A 48 -8.10 2.98 0.18
CA LEU A 48 -6.82 3.48 -0.31
C LEU A 48 -6.53 2.98 -1.73
N GLU A 49 -6.82 1.71 -2.05
CA GLU A 49 -6.68 1.17 -3.40
C GLU A 49 -7.53 1.97 -4.40
N ALA A 50 -8.79 2.26 -4.10
CA ALA A 50 -9.66 3.05 -4.98
C ALA A 50 -9.12 4.47 -5.27
N VAL A 51 -8.44 5.08 -4.30
CA VAL A 51 -7.88 6.44 -4.44
C VAL A 51 -6.52 6.43 -5.14
N TYR A 52 -5.65 5.47 -4.82
CA TYR A 52 -4.26 5.45 -5.29
C TYR A 52 -4.06 4.70 -6.60
N GLU A 53 -4.92 3.72 -6.95
CA GLU A 53 -4.82 2.98 -8.21
C GLU A 53 -4.74 3.86 -9.47
N PRO A 54 -5.53 4.95 -9.63
CA PRO A 54 -5.39 5.84 -10.79
C PRO A 54 -4.14 6.73 -10.76
N LEU A 55 -3.46 6.85 -9.61
CA LEU A 55 -2.25 7.67 -9.45
C LEU A 55 -0.97 6.85 -9.66
N PHE A 56 -1.04 5.52 -9.59
CA PHE A 56 0.12 4.65 -9.77
C PHE A 56 0.60 4.64 -11.22
N LEU A 57 1.92 4.67 -11.39
CA LEU A 57 2.55 4.48 -12.69
C LEU A 57 2.30 3.06 -13.21
N ASP A 58 2.21 2.93 -14.54
CA ASP A 58 2.03 1.62 -15.21
C ASP A 58 3.20 0.66 -14.98
N CYS A 59 4.39 1.18 -14.64
CA CYS A 59 5.56 0.38 -14.30
C CYS A 59 5.57 -0.13 -12.84
N SER A 60 4.58 0.24 -12.02
CA SER A 60 4.42 -0.27 -10.66
C SER A 60 3.57 -1.53 -10.65
N TYR A 61 4.16 -2.68 -10.30
CA TYR A 61 3.46 -3.98 -10.31
C TYR A 61 3.25 -4.58 -8.91
N GLY A 62 3.85 -4.00 -7.88
CA GLY A 62 3.82 -4.54 -6.52
C GLY A 62 2.51 -4.26 -5.80
N PHE A 63 1.94 -5.26 -5.14
CA PHE A 63 0.78 -5.16 -4.22
C PHE A 63 -0.45 -4.44 -4.81
N ARG A 64 -0.70 -4.58 -6.11
CA ARG A 64 -1.85 -3.98 -6.81
C ARG A 64 -2.86 -5.03 -7.25
N PRO A 65 -4.17 -4.73 -7.22
CA PRO A 65 -5.18 -5.64 -7.76
C PRO A 65 -5.00 -5.82 -9.27
N GLY A 66 -5.02 -7.07 -9.75
CA GLY A 66 -4.92 -7.38 -11.18
C GLY A 66 -3.53 -7.24 -11.80
N ARG A 67 -2.47 -6.97 -11.00
CA ARG A 67 -1.08 -6.98 -11.45
C ARG A 67 -0.31 -8.11 -10.79
N SER A 68 0.55 -8.78 -11.56
CA SER A 68 1.37 -9.90 -11.08
C SER A 68 2.87 -9.63 -11.27
N PRO A 69 3.76 -10.30 -10.50
CA PRO A 69 5.21 -10.25 -10.75
C PRO A 69 5.58 -10.67 -12.18
N HIS A 70 4.78 -11.54 -12.79
CA HIS A 70 4.96 -11.95 -14.18
C HIS A 70 4.68 -10.82 -15.17
N ASP A 71 3.80 -9.86 -14.84
CA ASP A 71 3.59 -8.67 -15.66
C ASP A 71 4.83 -7.76 -15.68
N ALA A 72 5.51 -7.63 -14.55
CA ALA A 72 6.76 -6.88 -14.47
C ALA A 72 7.83 -7.48 -15.40
N LEU A 73 7.97 -8.81 -15.39
CA LEU A 73 8.89 -9.53 -16.29
C LEU A 73 8.50 -9.35 -17.76
N ARG A 74 7.21 -9.40 -18.08
CA ARG A 74 6.70 -9.15 -19.43
C ARG A 74 6.99 -7.73 -19.90
N GLY A 75 6.85 -6.73 -19.03
CA GLY A 75 7.16 -5.34 -19.34
C GLY A 75 8.66 -5.09 -19.54
N MET A 76 9.51 -5.76 -18.78
CA MET A 76 10.96 -5.63 -18.87
C MET A 76 11.57 -6.38 -20.07
N HIS A 77 10.99 -7.51 -20.48
CA HIS A 77 11.54 -8.38 -21.51
C HIS A 77 11.83 -7.69 -22.87
N PRO A 78 10.95 -6.84 -23.43
CA PRO A 78 11.22 -6.13 -24.68
C PRO A 78 12.41 -5.17 -24.58
N VAL A 79 12.57 -4.48 -23.44
CA VAL A 79 13.66 -3.53 -23.21
C VAL A 79 15.01 -4.27 -23.19
N LEU A 80 15.06 -5.40 -22.48
CA LEU A 80 16.24 -6.25 -22.44
C LEU A 80 16.57 -6.85 -23.82
N LYS A 81 15.54 -7.28 -24.57
CA LYS A 81 15.70 -7.90 -25.90
C LYS A 81 16.18 -6.91 -26.97
N ARG A 82 15.80 -5.63 -26.87
CA ARG A 82 16.21 -4.57 -27.81
C ARG A 82 17.64 -4.07 -27.56
N GLY A 83 18.23 -4.40 -26.41
CA GLY A 83 19.56 -3.91 -26.04
C GLY A 83 19.59 -2.40 -25.76
N GLU A 84 18.44 -1.77 -25.48
CA GLU A 84 18.29 -0.33 -25.25
C GLU A 84 18.80 0.13 -23.86
N GLY A 85 19.63 -0.68 -23.19
CA GLY A 85 20.18 -0.37 -21.87
C GLY A 85 21.55 -1.00 -21.67
N ASN A 86 22.54 -0.18 -21.30
CA ASN A 86 23.92 -0.61 -21.05
C ASN A 86 24.11 -1.33 -19.70
N GLY A 87 23.03 -1.56 -18.94
CA GLY A 87 23.08 -2.23 -17.63
C GLY A 87 21.73 -2.25 -16.93
N ILE A 88 21.58 -3.18 -15.98
CA ILE A 88 20.41 -3.28 -15.10
C ILE A 88 20.85 -2.77 -13.72
N LEU A 89 20.14 -1.79 -13.19
CA LEU A 89 20.30 -1.34 -11.81
C LEU A 89 19.30 -2.11 -10.94
N ASP A 90 19.81 -2.98 -10.08
CA ASP A 90 19.03 -3.62 -9.03
C ASP A 90 19.19 -2.83 -7.73
N ALA A 91 18.08 -2.37 -7.17
CA ALA A 91 18.05 -1.55 -5.96
C ALA A 91 16.95 -2.06 -5.03
N ASP A 92 17.33 -2.41 -3.81
CA ASP A 92 16.44 -2.89 -2.75
C ASP A 92 16.57 -2.03 -1.49
N ILE A 93 15.46 -1.81 -0.77
CA ILE A 93 15.43 -1.00 0.45
C ILE A 93 15.48 -1.93 1.67
N GLN A 94 16.61 -1.89 2.40
CA GLN A 94 16.78 -2.67 3.60
C GLN A 94 15.80 -2.25 4.71
N GLY A 95 15.00 -3.21 5.19
CA GLY A 95 14.10 -2.97 6.33
C GLY A 95 13.03 -1.92 6.03
N TYR A 96 12.50 -1.89 4.80
CA TYR A 96 11.50 -0.91 4.36
C TYR A 96 10.42 -0.65 5.41
N PHE A 97 9.70 -1.68 5.87
CA PHE A 97 8.60 -1.51 6.83
C PHE A 97 9.01 -1.03 8.23
N ASP A 98 10.27 -1.29 8.63
CA ASP A 98 10.79 -0.89 9.95
C ASP A 98 11.25 0.58 9.95
N ASN A 99 11.71 1.08 8.80
CA ASN A 99 12.37 2.38 8.65
C ASN A 99 11.52 3.46 7.94
N ILE A 100 10.24 3.21 7.63
CA ILE A 100 9.39 4.23 7.00
C ILE A 100 9.18 5.42 7.96
N PRO A 101 9.46 6.67 7.52
CA PRO A 101 9.20 7.86 8.32
C PRO A 101 7.69 8.06 8.49
N ARG A 102 7.18 7.70 9.67
CA ARG A 102 5.74 7.74 9.97
C ARG A 102 5.12 9.12 9.79
N LYS A 103 5.84 10.18 10.15
CA LYS A 103 5.35 11.57 10.03
C LYS A 103 5.08 11.94 8.58
N GLU A 104 6.06 11.71 7.71
CA GLU A 104 5.97 12.00 6.28
C GLU A 104 4.88 11.15 5.60
N LEU A 105 4.78 9.87 5.98
CA LEU A 105 3.72 8.99 5.49
C LEU A 105 2.33 9.53 5.83
N MET A 106 2.13 10.00 7.07
CA MET A 106 0.84 10.53 7.51
C MET A 106 0.51 11.87 6.83
N GLU A 107 1.49 12.75 6.65
CA GLU A 107 1.31 14.01 5.91
C GLU A 107 0.91 13.75 4.45
N PHE A 108 1.52 12.75 3.81
CA PHE A 108 1.18 12.34 2.45
C PHE A 108 -0.27 11.83 2.34
N ILE A 109 -0.70 10.98 3.27
CA ILE A 109 -2.07 10.45 3.31
C ILE A 109 -3.08 11.57 3.60
N GLN A 110 -2.78 12.48 4.53
CA GLN A 110 -3.66 13.62 4.84
C GLN A 110 -3.85 14.54 3.63
N THR A 111 -2.77 14.85 2.92
CA THR A 111 -2.81 15.73 1.74
C THR A 111 -3.74 15.16 0.66
N MET A 112 -3.69 13.85 0.43
CA MET A 112 -4.58 13.18 -0.53
C MET A 112 -6.03 13.06 -0.05
N SER A 113 -6.25 12.81 1.24
CA SER A 113 -7.60 12.74 1.82
C SER A 113 -8.36 14.06 1.69
N ILE A 114 -7.70 15.19 1.97
CA ILE A 114 -8.29 16.54 1.85
C ILE A 114 -8.66 16.85 0.38
N THR A 115 -7.79 16.44 -0.56
CA THR A 115 -8.00 16.68 -2.00
C THR A 115 -9.13 15.81 -2.57
N THR A 116 -9.33 14.59 -2.05
CA THR A 116 -10.42 13.71 -2.46
C THR A 116 -11.77 14.28 -2.00
N SER A 117 -11.85 14.79 -0.78
CA SER A 117 -13.07 15.37 -0.20
C SER A 117 -13.55 16.64 -0.92
N SER A 118 -12.63 17.47 -1.41
CA SER A 118 -12.99 18.63 -2.25
C SER A 118 -13.34 18.25 -3.69
N ARG A 119 -12.82 17.14 -4.22
CA ARG A 119 -13.11 16.67 -5.58
C ARG A 119 -14.46 15.95 -5.69
N LEU A 120 -14.90 15.27 -4.64
CA LEU A 120 -16.22 14.64 -4.58
C LEU A 120 -17.34 15.64 -4.32
N THR A 121 -17.08 16.72 -3.57
CA THR A 121 -18.09 17.79 -3.34
C THR A 121 -18.33 18.68 -4.56
N LEU A 122 -17.43 18.67 -5.55
CA LEU A 122 -17.60 19.42 -6.79
C LEU A 122 -18.33 18.65 -7.90
N SER A 123 -18.55 17.33 -7.76
CA SER A 123 -19.30 16.53 -8.75
C SER A 123 -20.81 16.47 -8.51
N ASP A 124 -21.31 16.90 -7.35
CA ASP A 124 -22.74 16.84 -7.01
C ASP A 124 -23.51 18.14 -7.34
N GLY A 125 -22.86 19.07 -8.05
CA GLY A 125 -23.34 20.45 -8.21
C GLY A 125 -23.75 20.91 -9.61
N ASN A 126 -23.77 20.06 -10.66
CA ASN A 126 -24.30 20.50 -11.96
C ASN A 126 -24.72 19.34 -12.89
N THR A 127 -25.99 18.94 -12.84
CA THR A 127 -26.72 18.45 -14.03
C THR A 127 -28.22 18.75 -13.84
N LEU A 128 -28.58 20.03 -14.01
CA LEU A 128 -29.90 20.45 -14.44
C LEU A 128 -29.71 21.42 -15.61
N ALA A 129 -29.77 20.88 -16.83
CA ALA A 129 -30.14 21.56 -18.06
C ALA A 129 -30.50 20.51 -19.11
#